data_AF-A0A4R2ID90-F1
#
_entry.id   AF-A0A4R2ID90-F1
#
_cell.length_a   1.000
_cell.length_b   1.000
_cell.length_c   1.000
_cell.angle_alpha   90.00
_cell.angle_beta   90.00
_cell.angle_gamma   90.00
#
_symmetry.space_group_name_H-M   'P 1'
#
loop_
_entity.id
_entity.type
_entity.pdbx_description
1 polymer ?
#
loop_
_entity_poly.entity_id
_entity_poly.type
_entity_poly.pdbx_seq_one_letter_code
_entity_poly.pdbx_strand_id
1 'polypeptide(L)'
;MSDEADQKVSPRLRAKLDDAGSEQDVEVVVALAPPELPTEGSRGQKIAVAKQRFERDVASMSERITSSGGKIIDTAWINSTIHTRLRAEQVDDLATDDHVVALDLPAKLEAED
;
A
#
# COMPACT_ATOMS: atom_id res chain seq x y z
N MET A 1 -13.11 6.60 -15.83
CA MET A 1 -12.05 5.75 -15.25
C MET A 1 -11.93 5.92 -13.73
N SER A 2 -12.87 6.61 -13.06
CA SER A 2 -12.77 6.94 -11.63
C SER A 2 -13.31 5.86 -10.67
N ASP A 3 -14.13 4.92 -11.15
CA ASP A 3 -14.82 3.96 -10.28
C ASP A 3 -13.90 2.90 -9.65
N GLU A 4 -12.82 2.51 -10.32
CA GLU A 4 -11.93 1.43 -9.83
C GLU A 4 -10.95 1.91 -8.76
N ALA A 5 -10.38 3.11 -8.94
CA ALA A 5 -9.53 3.75 -7.94
C ALA A 5 -10.31 4.00 -6.63
N ASP A 6 -11.55 4.47 -6.75
CA ASP A 6 -12.46 4.68 -5.63
C ASP A 6 -12.77 3.39 -4.84
N GLN A 7 -12.81 2.24 -5.52
CA GLN A 7 -13.05 0.94 -4.88
C GLN A 7 -11.85 0.44 -4.06
N LYS A 8 -10.63 0.90 -4.36
CA LYS A 8 -9.42 0.53 -3.62
C LYS A 8 -9.26 1.30 -2.31
N VAL A 9 -9.87 2.48 -2.20
CA VAL A 9 -9.81 3.32 -0.99
C VAL A 9 -10.85 2.86 0.01
N SER A 10 -10.43 2.50 1.22
CA SER A 10 -11.37 2.08 2.27
C SER A 10 -12.32 3.23 2.65
N PRO A 11 -13.57 2.94 3.08
CA PRO A 11 -14.49 3.99 3.51
C PRO A 11 -13.95 4.86 4.66
N ARG A 12 -13.17 4.25 5.55
CA ARG A 12 -12.55 4.95 6.69
C ARG A 12 -11.45 5.89 6.23
N LEU A 13 -10.63 5.47 5.27
CA LEU A 13 -9.63 6.32 4.65
C LEU A 13 -10.30 7.45 3.85
N ARG A 14 -11.33 7.14 3.06
CA ARG A 14 -12.10 8.15 2.32
C ARG A 14 -12.64 9.25 3.24
N ALA A 15 -13.34 8.88 4.31
CA ALA A 15 -13.85 9.84 5.28
C ALA A 15 -12.72 10.70 5.89
N LYS A 16 -11.55 10.10 6.13
CA LYS A 16 -10.38 10.83 6.62
C LYS A 16 -9.82 11.83 5.60
N LEU A 17 -9.88 11.51 4.31
CA LEU A 17 -9.44 12.41 3.23
C LEU A 17 -10.42 13.56 3.03
N ASP A 18 -11.73 13.29 3.10
CA ASP A 18 -12.77 14.32 2.98
C ASP A 18 -12.68 15.37 4.10
N ASP A 19 -12.26 14.95 5.31
CA ASP A 19 -12.02 15.83 6.46
C ASP A 19 -10.64 16.51 6.44
N ALA A 20 -9.68 16.00 5.66
CA ALA A 20 -8.31 16.50 5.62
C ALA A 20 -8.15 17.60 4.57
N GLY A 21 -7.30 18.58 4.85
CA GLY A 21 -6.82 19.49 3.81
C GLY A 21 -5.97 18.73 2.78
N SER A 22 -5.98 19.14 1.51
CA SER A 22 -5.23 18.47 0.44
C SER A 22 -3.73 18.32 0.74
N GLU A 23 -3.13 19.31 1.38
CA GLU A 23 -1.72 19.34 1.77
C GLU A 23 -1.44 18.64 3.12
N GLN A 24 -2.46 18.15 3.81
CA GLN A 24 -2.30 17.49 5.11
C GLN A 24 -1.70 16.09 4.93
N ASP A 25 -0.64 15.80 5.67
CA ASP A 25 -0.07 14.47 5.74
C ASP A 25 -1.04 13.48 6.41
N VAL A 26 -1.24 12.34 5.77
CA VAL A 26 -2.02 11.20 6.24
C VAL A 26 -1.17 9.94 6.22
N GLU A 27 -1.35 9.10 7.24
CA GLU A 27 -0.75 7.76 7.24
C GLU A 27 -1.67 6.77 6.55
N VAL A 28 -1.09 5.98 5.65
CA VAL A 28 -1.81 5.04 4.79
C VAL A 28 -1.05 3.72 4.80
N VAL A 29 -1.81 2.62 4.86
CA VAL A 29 -1.36 1.28 4.56
C VAL A 29 -1.76 0.99 3.11
N VAL A 30 -0.75 0.79 2.27
CA VAL A 30 -0.90 0.40 0.87
C VAL A 30 -0.77 -1.10 0.78
N ALA A 31 -1.82 -1.79 0.37
CA ALA A 31 -1.77 -3.21 0.04
C ALA A 31 -1.42 -3.38 -1.44
N LEU A 32 -0.39 -4.17 -1.71
CA LEU A 32 0.03 -4.55 -3.06
C LEU A 32 -0.56 -5.90 -3.44
N ALA A 33 -0.65 -6.15 -4.74
CA ALA A 33 -0.98 -7.47 -5.26
C ALA A 33 -0.01 -8.52 -4.69
N PRO A 34 -0.50 -9.63 -4.13
CA PRO A 34 0.37 -10.65 -3.56
C PRO A 34 1.22 -11.27 -4.68
N PRO A 35 2.52 -11.52 -4.42
CA PRO A 35 3.41 -12.06 -5.43
C PRO A 35 3.00 -13.48 -5.78
N GLU A 36 2.85 -13.75 -7.07
CA GLU A 36 2.56 -15.10 -7.55
C GLU A 36 3.70 -16.06 -7.22
N LEU A 37 3.35 -17.20 -6.62
CA LEU A 37 4.28 -18.28 -6.35
C LEU A 37 4.57 -19.06 -7.64
N PRO A 38 5.85 -19.32 -7.98
CA PRO A 38 6.19 -20.18 -9.10
C PRO A 38 5.57 -21.58 -8.96
N THR A 39 5.19 -22.18 -10.08
CA THR A 39 4.64 -23.54 -10.13
C THR A 39 5.72 -24.61 -9.91
N GLU A 40 6.97 -24.30 -10.25
CA GLU A 40 8.12 -25.22 -10.20
C GLU A 40 9.11 -24.90 -9.06
N GLY A 41 9.97 -25.87 -8.75
CA GLY A 41 11.01 -25.75 -7.72
C GLY A 41 10.56 -26.20 -6.31
N SER A 42 11.53 -26.28 -5.41
CA SER A 42 11.27 -26.59 -4.00
C SER A 42 10.51 -25.45 -3.31
N ARG A 43 9.86 -25.75 -2.18
CA ARG A 43 9.15 -24.74 -1.36
C ARG A 43 10.04 -23.53 -1.02
N GLY A 44 11.30 -23.77 -0.66
CA GLY A 44 12.24 -22.71 -0.33
C GLY A 44 12.55 -21.81 -1.53
N GLN A 45 12.73 -22.40 -2.72
CA GLN A 45 12.97 -21.65 -3.95
C GLN A 45 11.75 -20.80 -4.34
N LYS A 46 10.54 -21.36 -4.24
CA LYS A 46 9.30 -20.61 -4.52
C LYS A 46 9.14 -19.40 -3.62
N ILE A 47 9.41 -19.55 -2.32
CA ILE A 47 9.36 -18.46 -1.35
C ILE A 47 10.43 -17.41 -1.67
N ALA A 48 11.66 -17.82 -1.99
CA ALA A 48 12.74 -16.89 -2.32
C ALA A 48 12.41 -16.04 -3.56
N VAL A 49 11.89 -16.66 -4.62
CA VAL A 49 11.46 -15.95 -5.83
C VAL A 49 10.33 -14.96 -5.54
N ALA A 50 9.34 -15.38 -4.75
CA ALA A 50 8.24 -14.50 -4.40
C ALA A 50 8.71 -13.31 -3.54
N LYS A 51 9.60 -13.54 -2.56
CA LYS A 51 10.24 -12.47 -1.77
C LYS A 51 10.95 -11.45 -2.64
N GLN A 52 11.74 -11.93 -3.59
CA GLN A 52 12.44 -11.05 -4.52
C GLN A 52 11.48 -10.25 -5.41
N ARG A 53 10.31 -10.80 -5.78
CA ARG A 53 9.28 -10.05 -6.52
C ARG A 53 8.72 -8.91 -5.67
N PHE A 54 8.26 -9.20 -4.46
CA PHE A 54 7.79 -8.15 -3.55
C PHE A 54 8.84 -7.09 -3.26
N GLU A 55 10.10 -7.46 -3.05
CA GLU A 55 11.17 -6.48 -2.83
C GLU A 55 11.29 -5.49 -4.00
N ARG A 56 11.10 -5.97 -5.25
CA ARG A 56 11.08 -5.09 -6.43
C ARG A 56 9.82 -4.23 -6.49
N ASP A 57 8.65 -4.81 -6.21
CA ASP A 57 7.38 -4.11 -6.27
C ASP A 57 7.34 -3.00 -5.20
N VAL A 58 7.80 -3.32 -3.99
CA VAL A 58 7.98 -2.35 -2.90
C VAL A 58 9.00 -1.28 -3.26
N ALA A 59 10.13 -1.63 -3.88
CA ALA A 59 11.12 -0.63 -4.27
C ALA A 59 10.54 0.36 -5.28
N SER A 60 9.84 -0.13 -6.31
CA SER A 60 9.18 0.71 -7.31
C SER A 60 8.10 1.61 -6.69
N MET A 61 7.25 1.07 -5.82
CA MET A 61 6.22 1.85 -5.13
C MET A 61 6.84 2.85 -4.14
N SER A 62 7.91 2.48 -3.46
CA SER A 62 8.62 3.36 -2.52
C SER A 62 9.25 4.54 -3.24
N GLU A 63 9.85 4.32 -4.41
CA GLU A 63 10.36 5.39 -5.27
C GLU A 63 9.24 6.34 -5.69
N ARG A 64 8.09 5.82 -6.12
CA ARG A 64 6.91 6.63 -6.45
C ARG A 64 6.47 7.49 -5.28
N ILE A 65 6.23 6.89 -4.12
CA ILE A 65 5.82 7.59 -2.88
C ILE A 65 6.85 8.66 -2.47
N THR A 66 8.14 8.35 -2.51
CA THR A 66 9.18 9.29 -2.06
C THR A 66 9.43 10.41 -3.07
N SER A 67 9.28 10.14 -4.37
CA SER A 67 9.38 11.15 -5.43
C SER A 67 8.29 12.22 -5.33
N SER A 68 7.14 11.89 -4.76
CA SER A 68 6.06 12.83 -4.48
C SER A 68 6.21 13.52 -3.11
N GLY A 69 7.29 13.26 -2.38
CA GLY A 69 7.54 13.83 -1.05
C GLY A 69 6.91 13.04 0.11
N GLY A 70 6.35 11.87 -0.16
CA GLY A 70 5.92 10.93 0.87
C GLY A 70 7.10 10.24 1.56
N LYS A 71 6.79 9.50 2.63
CA LYS A 71 7.76 8.80 3.48
C LYS A 71 7.30 7.39 3.80
N ILE A 72 8.17 6.42 3.54
CA ILE A 72 7.98 5.04 3.98
C ILE A 72 8.25 4.95 5.48
N ILE A 73 7.30 4.38 6.22
CA ILE A 73 7.38 4.10 7.66
C ILE A 73 7.83 2.67 7.87
N ASP A 74 7.16 1.71 7.22
CA ASP A 74 7.45 0.28 7.34
C ASP A 74 6.99 -0.50 6.10
N THR A 75 7.46 -1.73 5.95
CA THR A 75 7.06 -2.66 4.89
C THR A 75 6.88 -4.06 5.46
N ALA A 76 5.83 -4.76 5.05
CA ALA A 76 5.53 -6.10 5.54
C ALA A 76 5.28 -7.08 4.39
N TRP A 77 6.15 -8.09 4.29
CA TRP A 77 6.13 -9.11 3.24
C TRP A 77 4.89 -10.01 3.31
N ILE A 78 4.49 -10.43 4.51
CA ILE A 78 3.47 -11.48 4.69
C ILE A 78 2.12 -11.06 4.10
N ASN A 79 1.75 -9.80 4.29
CA ASN A 79 0.51 -9.19 3.81
C ASN A 79 0.73 -8.30 2.57
N SER A 80 1.96 -8.26 2.05
CA SER A 80 2.34 -7.43 0.89
C SER A 80 1.96 -5.95 1.07
N THR A 81 2.25 -5.37 2.24
CA THR A 81 1.87 -3.98 2.55
C THR A 81 3.04 -3.02 2.74
N ILE A 82 2.80 -1.75 2.45
CA ILE A 82 3.67 -0.62 2.78
C ILE A 82 2.91 0.32 3.72
N HIS A 83 3.47 0.63 4.88
CA HIS A 83 3.00 1.71 5.74
C HIS A 83 3.76 2.98 5.38
N THR A 84 3.03 4.02 5.02
CA THR A 84 3.59 5.27 4.49
C THR A 84 2.86 6.48 5.04
N ARG A 85 3.51 7.64 4.95
CA ARG A 85 2.93 8.96 5.17
C ARG A 85 3.06 9.78 3.88
N LEU A 86 1.96 10.33 3.40
CA LEU A 86 1.91 11.17 2.21
C LEU A 86 0.80 12.20 2.34
N ARG A 87 0.75 13.19 1.44
CA ARG A 87 -0.32 14.20 1.44
C ARG A 87 -1.65 13.58 1.02
N ALA A 88 -2.75 14.07 1.57
CA ALA A 88 -4.09 13.58 1.24
C ALA A 88 -4.36 13.55 -0.27
N GLU A 89 -3.94 14.59 -0.99
CA GLU A 89 -4.09 14.69 -2.46
C GLU A 89 -3.39 13.58 -3.26
N GLN A 90 -2.40 12.90 -2.66
CA GLN A 90 -1.59 11.89 -3.34
C GLN A 90 -2.18 10.48 -3.20
N VAL A 91 -3.22 10.30 -2.37
CA VAL A 91 -3.82 8.99 -2.12
C VAL A 91 -4.59 8.49 -3.34
N ASP A 92 -5.36 9.36 -3.99
CA ASP A 92 -6.12 8.99 -5.18
C ASP A 92 -5.20 8.61 -6.35
N ASP A 93 -4.06 9.31 -6.51
CA ASP A 93 -3.04 8.97 -7.50
C ASP A 93 -2.43 7.59 -7.25
N LEU A 94 -2.22 7.19 -5.98
CA LEU A 94 -1.75 5.84 -5.66
C LEU A 94 -2.81 4.78 -5.98
N ALA A 95 -4.09 5.09 -5.83
CA ALA A 95 -5.18 4.16 -6.12
C ALA A 95 -5.25 3.80 -7.62
N THR A 96 -4.76 4.66 -8.50
CA THR A 96 -4.73 4.36 -9.94
C THR A 96 -3.64 3.37 -10.35
N ASP A 97 -2.76 2.95 -9.42
CA ASP A 97 -1.73 1.97 -9.72
C ASP A 97 -2.30 0.55 -9.78
N ASP A 98 -2.00 -0.19 -10.85
CA ASP A 98 -2.48 -1.56 -11.06
C ASP A 98 -1.94 -2.54 -10.00
N HIS A 99 -0.77 -2.25 -9.42
CA HIS A 99 -0.20 -3.07 -8.35
C HIS A 99 -0.83 -2.80 -6.98
N VAL A 100 -1.54 -1.68 -6.81
CA VAL A 100 -2.26 -1.36 -5.58
C VAL A 100 -3.62 -2.05 -5.60
N VAL A 101 -3.87 -2.89 -4.58
CA VAL A 101 -5.14 -3.60 -4.41
C VAL A 101 -6.05 -2.94 -3.38
N ALA A 102 -5.49 -2.26 -2.38
CA ALA A 102 -6.26 -1.53 -1.39
C ALA A 102 -5.43 -0.46 -0.68
N LEU A 103 -6.11 0.56 -0.18
CA LEU A 103 -5.57 1.65 0.63
C LEU A 103 -6.45 1.81 1.88
N ASP A 104 -5.85 1.79 3.07
CA ASP A 104 -6.57 1.97 4.33
C ASP A 104 -5.73 2.75 5.34
N LEU A 105 -6.34 3.19 6.44
CA LEU A 105 -5.61 3.72 7.59
C LEU A 105 -4.94 2.58 8.38
N PRO A 106 -3.84 2.86 9.08
CA PRO A 106 -3.31 1.94 10.09
C PRO A 106 -4.40 1.55 11.10
N ALA A 107 -4.52 0.26 11.40
CA ALA A 107 -5.42 -0.22 12.45
C ALA A 107 -4.81 0.13 13.82
N LYS A 108 -5.63 0.71 14.70
CA LYS A 108 -5.27 0.82 16.12
C LYS A 108 -5.63 -0.50 16.79
N LEU A 109 -4.73 -1.04 17.60
CA LEU A 109 -5.09 -2.09 18.52
C LEU A 109 -5.92 -1.45 19.64
N GLU A 110 -7.18 -1.86 19.76
CA GLU A 110 -7.97 -1.58 20.95
C GLU A 110 -7.49 -2.54 22.04
N ALA A 111 -7.33 -2.05 23.27
CA ALA A 111 -7.09 -2.94 24.39
C ALA A 111 -8.35 -3.79 24.59
N GLU A 112 -8.19 -5.11 24.70
CA GLU A 112 -9.27 -5.98 25.15
C GLU A 112 -9.48 -5.73 26.66
N ASP A 113 -10.69 -5.31 27.05
CA ASP A 113 -11.11 -5.12 28.44
C ASP A 113 -11.17 -6.44 29.23
#